data_AF-A0A7S4BDX1-F1
#
_entry.id   AF-A0A7S4BDX1-F1
#
_cell.length_a   1.000
_cell.length_b   1.000
_cell.length_c   1.000
_cell.angle_alpha   90.00
_cell.angle_beta   90.00
_cell.angle_gamma   90.00
#
_symmetry.space_group_name_H-M   'P 1'
#
loop_
_entity.id
_entity.type
_entity.pdbx_description
1 polymer ?
#
loop_
_entity_poly.entity_id
_entity_poly.type
_entity_poly.pdbx_seq_one_letter_code
_entity_poly.pdbx_strand_id
1 'polypeptide(L)'
;MSEIDRLKEERRAARLAKEADGNAPTSSVVQDGEPKLEAGVRVTIYGLESEAGKQLNGQRGIIASFVEDSGRYAVKLDSEADRSVNVRRENLQLQSSVESAAPEAVEAVSGALAQLTALEMKAAELRDTLNAEQKTLNGLDLQDAEADESLDAIGKKVTAAAAAIAKLQVGLDELDLCELDDEARGAARTRRKALNATAEGSLQPLAAALSAQLATAKAGRN
;
A
#
# COMPACT_ATOMS: atom_id res chain seq x y z
N MET A 1 37.29 50.71 5.04
CA MET A 1 36.61 49.76 4.14
C MET A 1 37.06 48.37 4.54
N SER A 2 36.14 47.60 5.13
CA SER A 2 36.42 46.37 5.86
C SER A 2 36.60 45.17 4.93
N GLU A 3 37.57 44.32 5.26
CA GLU A 3 37.90 43.05 4.59
C GLU A 3 36.71 42.06 4.52
N ILE A 4 35.73 42.25 5.41
CA ILE A 4 34.47 41.51 5.47
C ILE A 4 33.58 41.79 4.25
N ASP A 5 33.66 42.98 3.67
CA ASP A 5 32.80 43.37 2.54
C ASP A 5 33.27 42.71 1.23
N ARG A 6 34.58 42.50 1.06
CA ARG A 6 35.14 41.75 -0.10
C ARG A 6 34.74 40.28 -0.10
N LEU A 7 34.70 39.64 1.06
CA LEU A 7 34.35 38.22 1.20
C LEU A 7 32.86 37.92 0.95
N LYS A 8 31.97 38.91 1.15
CA LYS A 8 30.55 38.77 0.83
C LYS A 8 30.27 38.90 -0.67
N GLU A 9 31.07 39.67 -1.38
CA GLU A 9 30.88 39.92 -2.81
C GLU A 9 31.39 38.74 -3.67
N GLU A 10 32.49 38.10 -3.28
CA GLU A 10 32.98 36.87 -3.95
C GLU A 10 31.98 35.69 -3.86
N ARG A 11 31.28 35.54 -2.73
CA ARG A 11 30.27 34.49 -2.58
C ARG A 11 29.01 34.73 -3.42
N ARG A 12 28.74 35.97 -3.83
CA ARG A 12 27.61 36.31 -4.70
C ARG A 12 27.92 36.01 -6.16
N ALA A 13 29.18 36.12 -6.59
CA ALA A 13 29.61 35.75 -7.94
C ALA A 13 29.61 34.22 -8.18
N ALA A 14 29.96 33.41 -7.16
CA ALA A 14 30.03 31.95 -7.32
C ALA A 14 28.66 31.25 -7.43
N ARG A 15 27.55 31.90 -7.07
CA ARG A 15 26.22 31.28 -7.09
C ARG A 15 25.47 31.45 -8.42
N LEU A 16 26.00 32.23 -9.37
CA LEU A 16 25.38 32.49 -10.67
C LEU A 16 25.89 31.56 -11.80
N ALA A 17 26.80 30.63 -11.51
CA ALA A 17 27.39 29.72 -12.50
C ALA A 17 26.92 28.25 -12.37
N LYS A 18 25.89 27.95 -11.57
CA LYS A 18 25.42 26.57 -11.33
C LYS A 18 23.93 26.33 -11.66
N GLU A 19 23.41 27.05 -12.64
CA GLU A 19 22.06 26.84 -13.21
C GLU A 19 22.16 26.60 -14.73
N ALA A 20 22.98 25.62 -15.13
CA ALA A 20 23.10 25.20 -16.53
C ALA A 20 23.24 23.68 -16.65
N ASP A 21 22.40 22.92 -15.93
CA ASP A 21 22.17 21.53 -16.30
C ASP A 21 20.69 21.33 -16.63
N GLY A 22 20.44 21.32 -17.93
CA GLY A 22 19.14 21.19 -18.54
C GLY A 22 18.55 19.83 -18.19
N ASN A 23 17.52 19.88 -17.37
CA ASN A 23 16.43 18.92 -17.38
C ASN A 23 15.86 18.85 -18.81
N ALA A 24 16.36 17.92 -19.61
CA ALA A 24 15.75 17.49 -20.85
C ALA A 24 14.92 16.23 -20.57
N PRO A 25 13.63 16.34 -20.18
CA PRO A 25 12.72 15.24 -20.41
C PRO A 25 12.53 15.15 -21.93
N THR A 26 13.15 14.13 -22.52
CA THR A 26 12.81 13.62 -23.84
C THR A 26 11.33 13.30 -23.87
N SER A 27 10.54 14.25 -24.35
CA SER A 27 9.18 14.04 -24.77
C SER A 27 9.07 14.52 -26.20
N SER A 28 8.11 13.95 -26.94
CA SER A 28 7.76 14.24 -28.33
C SER A 28 8.64 13.65 -29.43
N VAL A 29 8.61 12.31 -29.52
CA VAL A 29 8.29 11.70 -30.83
C VAL A 29 6.77 11.67 -30.93
N VAL A 30 6.23 12.72 -31.56
CA VAL A 30 4.87 12.73 -32.12
C VAL A 30 4.91 11.93 -33.42
N GLN A 31 4.28 10.76 -33.41
CA GLN A 31 3.78 10.13 -34.64
C GLN A 31 2.28 9.99 -34.50
N ASP A 32 1.57 10.72 -35.36
CA ASP A 32 0.18 10.47 -35.70
C ASP A 32 0.01 9.00 -36.11
N GLY A 33 -0.60 8.24 -35.23
CA GLY A 33 -0.99 6.86 -35.43
C GLY A 33 -1.84 6.50 -34.23
N GLU A 34 -3.04 5.95 -34.46
CA GLU A 34 -3.88 5.42 -33.39
C GLU A 34 -3.03 4.65 -32.39
N PRO A 35 -3.24 4.79 -31.07
CA PRO A 35 -2.39 4.15 -30.06
C PRO A 35 -2.43 2.64 -30.28
N LYS A 36 -1.41 2.09 -30.95
CA LYS A 36 -1.23 0.67 -31.17
C LYS A 36 -1.11 0.02 -29.80
N LEU A 37 -1.85 -1.06 -29.58
CA LEU A 37 -1.74 -1.77 -28.32
C LEU A 37 -0.48 -2.62 -28.33
N GLU A 38 0.33 -2.46 -27.29
CA GLU A 38 1.51 -3.30 -27.11
C GLU A 38 1.10 -4.71 -26.65
N ALA A 39 1.91 -5.70 -27.04
CA ALA A 39 1.78 -7.06 -26.50
C ALA A 39 2.06 -7.04 -24.99
N GLY A 40 1.34 -7.87 -24.23
CA GLY A 40 1.43 -7.91 -22.77
C GLY A 40 0.38 -7.05 -22.04
N VAL A 41 -0.43 -6.28 -22.76
CA VAL A 41 -1.49 -5.46 -22.15
C VAL A 41 -2.76 -6.28 -21.93
N ARG A 42 -3.39 -6.12 -20.76
CA ARG A 42 -4.69 -6.71 -20.42
C ARG A 42 -5.83 -5.95 -21.08
N VAL A 43 -6.67 -6.70 -21.76
CA VAL A 43 -7.83 -6.20 -22.49
C VAL A 43 -9.07 -7.03 -22.20
N THR A 44 -10.24 -6.40 -22.29
CA THR A 44 -11.54 -7.08 -22.26
C THR A 44 -12.17 -7.00 -23.64
N ILE A 45 -12.69 -8.12 -24.13
CA ILE A 45 -13.34 -8.19 -25.44
C ILE A 45 -14.80 -7.74 -25.31
N TYR A 46 -15.26 -6.90 -26.22
CA TYR A 46 -16.66 -6.46 -26.30
C TYR A 46 -17.08 -6.22 -27.76
N GLY A 47 -18.38 -6.05 -27.99
CA GLY A 47 -18.89 -5.60 -29.29
C GLY A 47 -18.88 -6.64 -30.42
N LEU A 48 -18.62 -7.91 -30.15
CA LEU A 48 -18.70 -8.96 -31.17
C LEU A 48 -20.15 -9.39 -31.42
N GLU A 49 -20.60 -9.30 -32.68
CA GLU A 49 -21.98 -9.63 -33.08
C GLU A 49 -22.15 -11.05 -33.61
N SER A 50 -21.05 -11.73 -33.98
CA SER A 50 -21.09 -13.11 -34.49
C SER A 50 -21.46 -14.11 -33.37
N GLU A 51 -22.10 -15.23 -33.71
CA GLU A 51 -22.51 -16.23 -32.72
C GLU A 51 -21.33 -16.76 -31.88
N ALA A 52 -20.19 -17.02 -32.53
CA ALA A 52 -18.95 -17.41 -31.86
C ALA A 52 -18.31 -16.24 -31.07
N GLY A 53 -18.48 -15.01 -31.52
CA GLY A 53 -17.93 -13.82 -30.87
C GLY A 53 -18.72 -13.36 -29.65
N LYS A 54 -20.04 -13.56 -29.63
CA LYS A 54 -20.90 -13.25 -28.48
C LYS A 54 -20.48 -13.99 -27.21
N GLN A 55 -19.97 -15.23 -27.36
CA GLN A 55 -19.44 -16.02 -26.24
C GLN A 55 -18.15 -15.44 -25.67
N LEU A 56 -17.42 -14.64 -26.46
CA LEU A 56 -16.16 -14.01 -26.09
C LEU A 56 -16.35 -12.60 -25.49
N ASN A 57 -17.53 -11.99 -25.66
CA ASN A 57 -17.82 -10.69 -25.05
C ASN A 57 -17.82 -10.81 -23.53
N GLY A 58 -17.10 -9.90 -22.86
CA GLY A 58 -16.88 -9.91 -21.42
C GLY A 58 -15.70 -10.79 -20.98
N GLN A 59 -15.10 -11.58 -21.88
CA GLN A 59 -13.88 -12.32 -21.55
C GLN A 59 -12.66 -11.39 -21.51
N ARG A 60 -11.74 -11.72 -20.62
CA ARG A 60 -10.49 -11.00 -20.39
C ARG A 60 -9.33 -11.80 -20.98
N GLY A 61 -8.32 -11.07 -21.44
CA GLY A 61 -7.12 -11.67 -21.99
C GLY A 61 -5.99 -10.68 -22.15
N ILE A 62 -4.85 -11.20 -22.62
CA ILE A 62 -3.62 -10.45 -22.82
C ILE A 62 -3.29 -10.44 -24.31
N ILE A 63 -2.88 -9.30 -24.83
CA ILE A 63 -2.44 -9.19 -26.22
C ILE A 63 -1.14 -9.97 -26.40
N ALA A 64 -1.15 -11.00 -27.23
CA ALA A 64 0.02 -11.79 -27.56
C ALA A 64 0.85 -11.12 -28.67
N SER A 65 0.18 -10.63 -29.72
CA SER A 65 0.82 -9.93 -30.84
C SER A 65 -0.20 -9.16 -31.68
N PHE A 66 0.28 -8.17 -32.44
CA PHE A 66 -0.52 -7.46 -33.44
C PHE A 66 -0.18 -7.98 -34.83
N VAL A 67 -1.20 -8.41 -35.57
CA VAL A 67 -1.05 -8.94 -36.94
C VAL A 67 -1.29 -7.79 -37.91
N GLU A 68 -0.23 -7.11 -38.33
CA GLU A 68 -0.30 -5.95 -39.22
C GLU A 68 -1.00 -6.27 -40.55
N ASP A 69 -0.82 -7.50 -41.07
CA ASP A 69 -1.44 -7.97 -42.32
C ASP A 69 -2.98 -7.92 -42.31
N SER A 70 -3.60 -8.06 -41.13
CA SER A 70 -5.06 -8.13 -40.99
C SER A 70 -5.66 -6.98 -40.16
N GLY A 71 -4.81 -6.15 -39.56
CA GLY A 71 -5.22 -5.13 -38.59
C GLY A 71 -5.89 -5.69 -37.34
N ARG A 72 -5.61 -6.95 -36.98
CA ARG A 72 -6.21 -7.65 -35.83
C ARG A 72 -5.16 -7.92 -34.75
N TYR A 73 -5.60 -7.87 -33.49
CA TYR A 73 -4.82 -8.23 -32.33
C TYR A 73 -5.09 -9.69 -31.96
N ALA A 74 -4.04 -10.47 -31.81
CA ALA A 74 -4.11 -11.80 -31.23
C ALA A 74 -4.18 -11.65 -29.71
N VAL A 75 -5.33 -11.95 -29.12
CA VAL A 75 -5.56 -11.89 -27.68
C VAL A 75 -5.61 -13.31 -27.13
N LYS A 76 -4.75 -13.60 -26.16
CA LYS A 76 -4.73 -14.84 -25.41
C LYS A 76 -5.72 -14.72 -24.24
N LEU A 77 -6.74 -15.57 -24.22
CA LEU A 77 -7.80 -15.52 -23.22
C LEU A 77 -7.33 -16.13 -21.89
N ASP A 78 -7.77 -15.55 -20.77
CA ASP A 78 -7.43 -16.08 -19.43
C ASP A 78 -8.18 -17.39 -19.14
N SER A 79 -9.36 -17.60 -19.75
CA SER A 79 -10.18 -18.79 -19.53
C SER A 79 -9.57 -20.08 -20.09
N GLU A 80 -8.72 -19.98 -21.11
CA GLU A 80 -8.07 -21.14 -21.75
C GLU A 80 -6.64 -20.75 -22.18
N ALA A 81 -5.64 -21.28 -21.47
CA ALA A 81 -4.23 -20.90 -21.60
C ALA A 81 -3.60 -21.14 -22.99
N ASP A 82 -4.27 -21.84 -23.91
CA ASP A 82 -3.78 -22.05 -25.29
C ASP A 82 -4.70 -21.45 -26.36
N ARG A 83 -5.77 -20.75 -25.97
CA ARG A 83 -6.71 -20.16 -26.93
C ARG A 83 -6.38 -18.71 -27.22
N SER A 84 -5.95 -18.45 -28.45
CA SER A 84 -5.75 -17.10 -28.98
C SER A 84 -6.86 -16.73 -29.97
N VAL A 85 -7.41 -15.53 -29.83
CA VAL A 85 -8.49 -15.01 -30.69
C VAL A 85 -8.05 -13.72 -31.37
N ASN A 86 -8.38 -13.58 -32.66
CA ASN A 86 -8.00 -12.42 -33.47
C ASN A 86 -9.13 -11.39 -33.52
N VAL A 87 -8.97 -10.30 -32.77
CA VAL A 87 -10.01 -9.30 -32.53
C VAL A 87 -9.52 -7.91 -32.96
N ARG A 88 -10.43 -7.06 -33.46
CA ARG A 88 -10.09 -5.67 -33.84
C ARG A 88 -9.89 -4.80 -32.60
N ARG A 89 -9.07 -3.74 -32.74
CA ARG A 89 -8.86 -2.69 -31.71
C ARG A 89 -10.17 -2.21 -31.09
N GLU A 90 -11.17 -1.96 -31.94
CA GLU A 90 -12.50 -1.42 -31.59
C GLU A 90 -13.26 -2.31 -30.61
N ASN A 91 -13.00 -3.61 -30.65
CA ASN A 91 -13.65 -4.62 -29.81
C ASN A 91 -12.80 -4.96 -28.57
N LEU A 92 -11.75 -4.18 -28.28
CA LEU A 92 -10.84 -4.39 -27.15
C LEU A 92 -10.82 -3.17 -26.24
N GLN A 93 -11.20 -3.38 -24.98
CA GLN A 93 -11.16 -2.34 -23.96
C GLN A 93 -9.91 -2.51 -23.13
N LEU A 94 -9.03 -1.51 -23.18
CA LEU A 94 -7.87 -1.43 -22.30
C LEU A 94 -8.34 -1.34 -20.86
N GLN A 95 -7.89 -2.28 -20.03
CA GLN A 95 -7.99 -2.09 -18.60
C GLN A 95 -6.80 -1.22 -18.17
N SER A 96 -7.00 0.10 -18.19
CA SER A 96 -6.06 1.03 -17.57
C SER A 96 -5.87 0.62 -16.12
N SER A 97 -4.63 0.30 -15.75
CA SER A 97 -4.22 -0.29 -14.48
C SER A 97 -4.43 0.65 -13.29
N VAL A 98 -5.68 0.92 -12.93
CA VAL A 98 -6.02 1.57 -11.66
C VAL A 98 -6.87 0.67 -10.78
N GLU A 99 -7.49 -0.39 -11.32
CA GLU A 99 -8.36 -1.23 -10.52
C GLU A 99 -8.31 -2.69 -10.99
N SER A 100 -8.01 -3.61 -10.08
CA SER A 100 -8.35 -5.03 -10.20
C SER A 100 -7.53 -5.89 -11.18
N ALA A 101 -6.24 -6.05 -10.90
CA ALA A 101 -5.46 -7.19 -11.37
C ALA A 101 -5.33 -8.22 -10.24
N ALA A 102 -6.23 -9.20 -10.21
CA ALA A 102 -6.12 -10.37 -9.35
C ALA A 102 -4.81 -11.15 -9.64
N PRO A 103 -4.10 -11.61 -8.60
CA PRO A 103 -2.79 -12.27 -8.68
C PRO A 103 -2.97 -13.80 -8.66
N GLU A 104 -2.48 -14.52 -9.66
CA GLU A 104 -2.56 -16.00 -9.65
C GLU A 104 -1.29 -16.73 -10.07
N ALA A 105 -0.13 -16.07 -10.15
CA ALA A 105 1.13 -16.77 -10.45
C ALA A 105 2.36 -16.27 -9.68
N VAL A 106 2.16 -15.56 -8.56
CA VAL A 106 3.23 -15.15 -7.62
C VAL A 106 2.84 -15.39 -6.13
N GLU A 107 1.72 -16.08 -5.88
CA GLU A 107 0.95 -16.02 -4.63
C GLU A 107 1.47 -16.88 -3.46
N ALA A 108 2.36 -17.87 -3.65
CA ALA A 108 2.83 -18.67 -2.52
C ALA A 108 3.93 -17.98 -1.68
N VAL A 109 4.74 -17.12 -2.31
CA VAL A 109 5.78 -16.34 -1.61
C VAL A 109 5.23 -14.99 -1.12
N SER A 110 4.12 -14.52 -1.70
CA SER A 110 3.49 -13.24 -1.41
C SER A 110 2.55 -13.27 -0.19
N GLY A 111 1.78 -14.35 0.01
CA GLY A 111 0.71 -14.38 1.04
C GLY A 111 1.19 -14.12 2.47
N ALA A 112 2.16 -14.90 2.94
CA ALA A 112 2.69 -14.77 4.31
C ALA A 112 3.46 -13.45 4.52
N LEU A 113 4.19 -12.97 3.50
CA LEU A 113 4.90 -11.68 3.56
C LEU A 113 3.93 -10.49 3.50
N ALA A 114 2.86 -10.58 2.71
CA ALA A 114 1.80 -9.59 2.64
C ALA A 114 1.00 -9.55 3.95
N GLN A 115 0.70 -10.70 4.55
CA GLN A 115 0.09 -10.80 5.87
C GLN A 115 0.99 -10.18 6.95
N LEU A 116 2.30 -10.45 6.94
CA LEU A 116 3.25 -9.78 7.82
C LEU A 116 3.23 -8.26 7.63
N THR A 117 3.25 -7.78 6.39
CA THR A 117 3.20 -6.34 6.09
C THR A 117 1.89 -5.71 6.59
N ALA A 118 0.76 -6.40 6.45
CA ALA A 118 -0.53 -5.96 6.99
C ALA A 118 -0.52 -5.90 8.52
N LEU A 119 0.08 -6.90 9.18
CA LEU A 119 0.26 -6.90 10.63
C LEU A 119 1.21 -5.78 11.09
N GLU A 120 2.26 -5.46 10.32
CA GLU A 120 3.15 -4.32 10.57
C GLU A 120 2.40 -2.99 10.53
N MET A 121 1.58 -2.77 9.49
CA MET A 121 0.73 -1.58 9.40
C MET A 121 -0.24 -1.48 10.57
N LYS A 122 -0.86 -2.61 10.96
CA LYS A 122 -1.78 -2.65 12.09
C LYS A 122 -1.09 -2.35 13.42
N ALA A 123 0.14 -2.83 13.62
CA ALA A 123 0.94 -2.48 14.79
C ALA A 123 1.25 -0.97 14.86
N ALA A 124 1.57 -0.37 13.71
CA ALA A 124 1.82 1.07 13.61
C ALA A 124 0.55 1.89 13.94
N GLU A 125 -0.60 1.51 13.38
CA GLU A 125 -1.88 2.15 13.66
C GLU A 125 -2.25 2.04 15.16
N LEU A 126 -2.04 0.88 15.78
CA LEU A 126 -2.27 0.69 17.22
C LEU A 126 -1.34 1.55 18.08
N ARG A 127 -0.08 1.71 17.64
CA ARG A 127 0.86 2.61 18.31
C ARG A 127 0.40 4.05 18.25
N ASP A 128 -0.01 4.51 17.08
CA ASP A 128 -0.39 5.91 16.86
C ASP A 128 -1.69 6.25 17.58
N THR A 129 -2.67 5.35 17.54
CA THR A 129 -3.91 5.50 18.31
C THR A 129 -3.62 5.58 19.81
N LEU A 130 -2.84 4.65 20.37
CA LEU A 130 -2.52 4.69 21.80
C LEU A 130 -1.73 5.96 22.20
N ASN A 131 -0.79 6.42 21.37
CA ASN A 131 -0.07 7.67 21.63
C ASN A 131 -0.98 8.90 21.54
N ALA A 132 -1.91 8.92 20.59
CA ALA A 132 -2.91 9.99 20.49
C ALA A 132 -3.80 10.03 21.74
N GLU A 133 -4.30 8.86 22.17
CA GLU A 133 -5.14 8.74 23.36
C GLU A 133 -4.36 9.09 24.66
N GLN A 134 -3.07 8.76 24.74
CA GLN A 134 -2.19 9.20 25.85
C GLN A 134 -2.04 10.72 25.87
N LYS A 135 -1.88 11.34 24.71
CA LYS A 135 -1.77 12.80 24.62
C LYS A 135 -3.08 13.47 25.01
N THR A 136 -4.24 12.93 24.59
CA THR A 136 -5.54 13.47 25.00
C THR A 136 -5.74 13.31 26.50
N LEU A 137 -5.37 12.18 27.09
CA LEU A 137 -5.47 11.96 28.53
C LEU A 137 -4.62 12.95 29.33
N ASN A 138 -3.39 13.22 28.88
CA ASN A 138 -2.50 14.19 29.55
C ASN A 138 -2.97 15.66 29.38
N GLY A 139 -3.75 15.95 28.34
CA GLY A 139 -4.24 17.29 28.05
C GLY A 139 -5.66 17.57 28.56
N LEU A 140 -6.34 16.56 29.10
CA LEU A 140 -7.68 16.72 29.67
C LEU A 140 -7.60 17.48 31.00
N ASP A 141 -8.36 18.56 31.10
CA ASP A 141 -8.60 19.21 32.39
C ASP A 141 -9.57 18.35 33.20
N LEU A 142 -9.05 17.75 34.26
CA LEU A 142 -9.79 16.84 35.13
C LEU A 142 -10.82 17.55 36.01
N GLN A 143 -10.98 18.87 35.90
CA GLN A 143 -11.99 19.64 36.63
C GLN A 143 -13.31 19.80 35.86
N ASP A 144 -13.33 19.54 34.55
CA ASP A 144 -14.52 19.71 33.72
C ASP A 144 -15.46 18.51 33.79
N ALA A 145 -16.78 18.77 33.76
CA ALA A 145 -17.81 17.74 33.73
C ALA A 145 -17.79 16.90 32.44
N GLU A 146 -17.36 17.49 31.31
CA GLU A 146 -17.22 16.81 30.02
C GLU A 146 -16.01 15.83 29.97
N ALA A 147 -15.13 15.91 30.98
CA ALA A 147 -13.98 15.01 31.06
C ALA A 147 -14.40 13.56 31.34
N ASP A 148 -15.52 13.31 32.01
CA ASP A 148 -15.98 11.93 32.29
C ASP A 148 -16.36 11.19 31.01
N GLU A 149 -17.08 11.85 30.08
CA GLU A 149 -17.41 11.28 28.77
C GLU A 149 -16.15 11.02 27.94
N SER A 150 -15.18 11.94 28.03
CA SER A 150 -13.87 11.79 27.38
C SER A 150 -13.06 10.62 27.95
N LEU A 151 -13.01 10.45 29.27
CA LEU A 151 -12.32 9.34 29.94
C LEU A 151 -12.97 7.98 29.61
N ASP A 152 -14.30 7.93 29.47
CA ASP A 152 -15.01 6.74 29.01
C ASP A 152 -14.71 6.40 27.54
N ALA A 153 -14.69 7.41 26.67
CA ALA A 153 -14.33 7.23 25.26
C ALA A 153 -12.88 6.73 25.10
N ILE A 154 -11.93 7.36 25.81
CA ILE A 154 -10.52 6.94 25.84
C ILE A 154 -10.43 5.50 26.38
N GLY A 155 -11.12 5.17 27.47
CA GLY A 155 -11.11 3.82 28.05
C GLY A 155 -11.61 2.73 27.10
N LYS A 156 -12.68 2.99 26.34
CA LYS A 156 -13.19 2.08 25.31
C LYS A 156 -12.14 1.85 24.21
N LYS A 157 -11.48 2.91 23.74
CA LYS A 157 -10.44 2.81 22.71
C LYS A 157 -9.19 2.09 23.20
N VAL A 158 -8.73 2.35 24.43
CA VAL A 158 -7.57 1.66 25.03
C VAL A 158 -7.86 0.17 25.19
N THR A 159 -9.07 -0.20 25.59
CA THR A 159 -9.49 -1.61 25.70
C THR A 159 -9.59 -2.27 24.33
N ALA A 160 -10.13 -1.57 23.33
CA ALA A 160 -10.18 -2.05 21.95
C ALA A 160 -8.77 -2.25 21.36
N ALA A 161 -7.85 -1.33 21.63
CA ALA A 161 -6.45 -1.43 21.23
C ALA A 161 -5.74 -2.62 21.91
N ALA A 162 -5.96 -2.84 23.21
CA ALA A 162 -5.43 -4.01 23.92
C ALA A 162 -5.93 -5.34 23.31
N ALA A 163 -7.22 -5.42 22.98
CA ALA A 163 -7.78 -6.58 22.29
C ALA A 163 -7.20 -6.75 20.87
N ALA A 164 -6.92 -5.65 20.17
CA ALA A 164 -6.30 -5.69 18.85
C ALA A 164 -4.82 -6.13 18.90
N ILE A 165 -4.07 -5.76 19.95
CA ILE A 165 -2.71 -6.25 20.21
C ILE A 165 -2.73 -7.77 20.40
N ALA A 166 -3.67 -8.30 21.20
CA ALA A 166 -3.81 -9.74 21.38
C ALA A 166 -4.13 -10.47 20.06
N LYS A 167 -5.03 -9.91 19.24
CA LYS A 167 -5.32 -10.45 17.89
C LYS A 167 -4.11 -10.41 16.96
N LEU A 168 -3.27 -9.39 17.08
CA LEU A 168 -2.04 -9.27 16.30
C LEU A 168 -1.05 -10.38 16.69
N GLN A 169 -0.91 -10.68 17.98
CA GLN A 169 -0.05 -11.78 18.45
C GLN A 169 -0.55 -13.14 17.96
N VAL A 170 -1.85 -13.40 18.04
CA VAL A 170 -2.45 -14.64 17.49
C VAL A 170 -2.20 -14.74 15.99
N GLY A 171 -2.43 -13.66 15.23
CA GLY A 171 -2.16 -13.65 13.78
C GLY A 171 -0.68 -13.85 13.44
N LEU A 172 0.25 -13.40 14.29
CA LEU A 172 1.67 -13.70 14.13
C LEU A 172 1.98 -15.17 14.38
N ASP A 173 1.28 -15.80 15.32
CA ASP A 173 1.50 -17.20 15.65
C ASP A 173 0.96 -18.18 14.61
N GLU A 174 -0.16 -17.84 13.98
CA GLU A 174 -0.80 -18.61 12.91
C GLU A 174 -0.11 -18.48 11.54
N LEU A 175 0.84 -17.55 11.38
CA LEU A 175 1.56 -17.38 10.13
C LEU A 175 2.40 -18.61 9.78
N ASP A 176 1.95 -19.36 8.79
CA ASP A 176 2.70 -20.46 8.20
C ASP A 176 3.75 -19.92 7.21
N LEU A 177 5.01 -20.22 7.49
CA LEU A 177 6.17 -19.79 6.70
C LEU A 177 6.77 -20.92 5.87
N CYS A 178 6.13 -22.10 5.82
CA CYS A 178 6.67 -23.27 5.15
C CYS A 178 6.74 -23.13 3.62
N GLU A 179 5.84 -22.34 3.02
CA GLU A 179 5.78 -22.13 1.57
C GLU A 179 6.79 -21.10 1.03
N LEU A 180 7.46 -20.37 1.91
CA LEU A 180 8.50 -19.39 1.55
C LEU A 180 9.82 -20.10 1.22
N ASP A 181 10.61 -19.52 0.30
CA ASP A 181 12.01 -19.93 0.10
C ASP A 181 12.88 -19.61 1.34
N ASP A 182 14.10 -20.14 1.39
CA ASP A 182 14.95 -20.03 2.60
C ASP A 182 15.29 -18.57 2.96
N GLU A 183 15.46 -17.72 1.95
CA GLU A 183 15.76 -16.29 2.12
C GLU A 183 14.54 -15.53 2.66
N ALA A 184 13.38 -15.68 2.02
CA ALA A 184 12.13 -15.04 2.42
C ALA A 184 11.66 -15.56 3.79
N ARG A 185 11.86 -16.85 4.09
CA ARG A 185 11.57 -17.42 5.41
C ARG A 185 12.44 -16.81 6.50
N GLY A 186 13.74 -16.61 6.22
CA GLY A 186 14.66 -15.92 7.13
C GLY A 186 14.24 -14.48 7.41
N ALA A 187 13.87 -13.74 6.36
CA ALA A 187 13.35 -12.37 6.47
C ALA A 187 12.03 -12.32 7.25
N ALA A 188 11.08 -13.22 6.95
CA ALA A 188 9.78 -13.31 7.62
C ALA A 188 9.91 -13.61 9.12
N ARG A 189 10.80 -14.53 9.50
CA ARG A 189 11.10 -14.82 10.92
C ARG A 189 11.66 -13.60 11.65
N THR A 190 12.56 -12.88 10.99
CA THR A 190 13.16 -11.65 11.55
C THR A 190 12.09 -10.59 11.77
N ARG A 191 11.20 -10.38 10.79
CA ARG A 191 10.06 -9.45 10.89
C ARG A 191 9.07 -9.86 11.99
N ARG A 192 8.64 -11.12 12.03
CA ARG A 192 7.77 -11.65 13.09
C ARG A 192 8.37 -11.43 14.47
N LYS A 193 9.68 -11.70 14.64
CA LYS A 193 10.39 -11.46 15.90
C LYS A 193 10.40 -9.98 16.28
N ALA A 194 10.65 -9.08 15.32
CA ALA A 194 10.62 -7.63 15.55
C ALA A 194 9.22 -7.14 15.93
N LEU A 195 8.17 -7.68 15.31
CA LEU A 195 6.79 -7.36 15.65
C LEU A 195 6.39 -7.84 17.04
N ASN A 196 6.71 -9.09 17.40
CA ASN A 196 6.47 -9.58 18.75
C ASN A 196 7.21 -8.74 19.80
N ALA A 197 8.48 -8.39 19.55
CA ALA A 197 9.24 -7.49 20.42
C ALA A 197 8.59 -6.11 20.54
N THR A 198 7.98 -5.59 19.47
CA THR A 198 7.26 -4.32 19.49
C THR A 198 5.95 -4.43 20.28
N ALA A 199 5.18 -5.49 20.06
CA ALA A 199 3.92 -5.75 20.75
C ALA A 199 4.13 -5.87 22.27
N GLU A 200 5.07 -6.72 22.69
CA GLU A 200 5.36 -6.99 24.10
C GLU A 200 6.15 -5.84 24.77
N GLY A 201 7.14 -5.28 24.06
CA GLY A 201 8.06 -4.29 24.63
C GLY A 201 7.52 -2.86 24.63
N SER A 202 6.55 -2.53 23.78
CA SER A 202 6.05 -1.15 23.66
C SER A 202 4.53 -1.01 23.70
N LEU A 203 3.77 -1.84 22.97
CA LEU A 203 2.32 -1.66 22.86
C LEU A 203 1.58 -2.12 24.11
N GLN A 204 1.87 -3.33 24.60
CA GLN A 204 1.29 -3.88 25.82
C GLN A 204 1.54 -2.99 27.06
N PRO A 205 2.78 -2.59 27.39
CA PRO A 205 3.02 -1.76 28.57
C PRO A 205 2.38 -0.38 28.45
N LEU A 206 2.30 0.19 27.25
CA LEU A 206 1.68 1.48 27.03
C LEU A 206 0.16 1.42 27.20
N ALA A 207 -0.50 0.39 26.64
CA ALA A 207 -1.93 0.16 26.87
C ALA A 207 -2.25 -0.11 28.35
N ALA A 208 -1.40 -0.88 29.04
CA ALA A 208 -1.53 -1.13 30.47
C ALA A 208 -1.34 0.15 31.30
N ALA A 209 -0.35 0.98 30.98
CA ALA A 209 -0.13 2.25 31.65
C ALA A 209 -1.33 3.20 31.48
N LEU A 210 -1.87 3.30 30.25
CA LEU A 210 -3.05 4.11 29.96
C LEU A 210 -4.28 3.66 30.74
N SER A 211 -4.56 2.35 30.74
CA SER A 211 -5.69 1.82 31.51
C SER A 211 -5.54 2.07 33.02
N ALA A 212 -4.33 1.97 33.57
CA ALA A 212 -4.07 2.29 34.97
C ALA A 212 -4.24 3.80 35.27
N GLN A 213 -3.81 4.67 34.36
CA GLN A 213 -4.01 6.12 34.48
C GLN A 213 -5.49 6.49 34.42
N LEU A 214 -6.25 5.91 33.50
CA LEU A 214 -7.71 6.07 33.42
C LEU A 214 -8.40 5.61 34.71
N ALA A 215 -8.01 4.46 35.26
CA ALA A 215 -8.58 3.97 36.51
C ALA A 215 -8.29 4.95 37.67
N THR A 216 -7.07 5.48 37.74
CA THR A 216 -6.67 6.48 38.74
C THR A 216 -7.45 7.79 38.58
N ALA A 217 -7.59 8.27 37.34
CA ALA A 217 -8.33 9.50 37.03
C ALA A 217 -9.81 9.39 37.41
N LYS A 218 -10.44 8.23 37.13
CA LYS A 218 -11.83 7.97 37.53
C LYS A 218 -12.00 7.83 39.04
N ALA A 219 -11.06 7.16 39.72
CA ALA A 219 -11.13 6.98 41.16
C ALA A 219 -11.04 8.30 41.95
N GLY A 220 -10.33 9.30 41.43
CA GLY A 220 -10.24 10.63 42.05
C GLY A 220 -11.50 11.50 41.91
N ARG A 221 -12.51 11.06 41.13
CA ARG A 221 -13.75 11.81 40.86
C ARG A 221 -14.99 11.23 41.57
N ASN A 222 -14.90 10.03 42.16
CA ASN A 222 -15.94 9.42 43.02
C ASN A 222 -15.76 9.85 44.48
#